data_AF-A0A377B8Q3-F1
#
_entry.id   AF-A0A377B8Q3-F1
#
_cell.length_a   1.000
_cell.length_b   1.000
_cell.length_c   1.000
_cell.angle_alpha   90.00
_cell.angle_beta   90.00
_cell.angle_gamma   90.00
#
_symmetry.space_group_name_H-M   'P 1'
#
loop_
_entity.id
_entity.type
_entity.pdbx_description
1 polymer ?
#
loop_
_entity_poly.entity_id
_entity_poly.type
_entity_poly.pdbx_seq_one_letter_code
_entity_poly.pdbx_strand_id
1 'polypeptide(L)'
;MNFATPAIAINYEHKSAGIMQQLGLPEMAIDIRHLLDGSLQAMVADTLGQLPALNARLNEAVSRERYTGMQMVQSVLERIGEVK
;
A
#
# COMPACT_ATOMS: atom_id res chain seq x y z
N MET A 1 3.49 0.63 -4.19
CA MET A 1 2.32 0.84 -5.08
C MET A 1 2.47 2.18 -5.78
N ASN A 2 2.85 2.20 -7.06
CA ASN A 2 3.13 3.47 -7.76
C ASN A 2 1.94 4.05 -8.53
N PHE A 3 0.90 3.26 -8.83
CA PHE A 3 -0.17 3.71 -9.73
C PHE A 3 -1.47 4.08 -9.00
N ALA A 4 -1.44 4.12 -7.67
CA ALA A 4 -2.60 4.35 -6.81
C ALA A 4 -3.84 3.50 -7.18
N THR A 5 -3.59 2.32 -7.74
CA THR A 5 -4.62 1.34 -8.07
C THR A 5 -4.89 0.50 -6.82
N PRO A 6 -6.13 0.44 -6.33
CA PRO A 6 -6.48 -0.46 -5.23
C PRO A 6 -6.14 -1.90 -5.58
N ALA A 7 -5.60 -2.61 -4.60
CA ALA A 7 -5.34 -4.04 -4.72
C ALA A 7 -5.57 -4.71 -3.37
N ILE A 8 -6.04 -5.95 -3.42
CA ILE A 8 -6.02 -6.86 -2.28
C ILE A 8 -4.71 -7.65 -2.37
N ALA A 9 -3.87 -7.51 -1.36
CA ALA A 9 -2.63 -8.27 -1.23
C ALA A 9 -2.93 -9.63 -0.61
N ILE A 10 -2.78 -10.69 -1.39
CA ILE A 10 -2.84 -12.06 -0.87
C ILE A 10 -1.47 -12.41 -0.28
N ASN A 11 -1.43 -12.54 1.03
CA ASN A 11 -0.22 -12.75 1.81
C ASN A 11 0.00 -14.25 2.02
N TYR A 12 1.02 -14.78 1.37
CA TYR A 12 1.68 -16.03 1.74
C TYR A 12 2.95 -15.76 2.58
N GLU A 13 3.40 -14.50 2.62
CA GLU A 13 4.54 -13.99 3.37
C GLU A 13 4.29 -12.54 3.85
N HIS A 14 5.25 -11.95 4.57
CA HIS A 14 5.07 -10.66 5.25
C HIS A 14 5.31 -9.42 4.37
N LYS A 15 5.86 -9.54 3.15
CA LYS A 15 6.24 -8.37 2.33
C LYS A 15 5.03 -7.52 1.94
N SER A 16 4.02 -8.15 1.36
CA SER A 16 2.81 -7.47 0.91
C SER A 16 1.98 -6.95 2.09
N ALA A 17 1.98 -7.69 3.22
CA ALA A 17 1.40 -7.22 4.48
C ALA A 17 2.08 -5.94 4.98
N GLY A 18 3.41 -5.90 4.99
CA GLY A 18 4.19 -4.73 5.42
C GLY A 18 3.92 -3.50 4.54
N ILE A 19 3.84 -3.67 3.22
CA ILE A 19 3.52 -2.59 2.29
C ILE A 19 2.12 -2.02 2.57
N MET A 20 1.12 -2.88 2.77
CA MET A 20 -0.24 -2.44 3.07
C MET A 20 -0.34 -1.75 4.43
N GLN A 21 0.39 -2.24 5.43
CA GLN A 21 0.50 -1.60 6.74
C GLN A 21 1.09 -0.19 6.64
N GLN A 22 2.18 -0.03 5.87
CA GLN A 22 2.83 1.26 5.65
C GLN A 22 1.91 2.26 4.92
N LEU A 23 1.08 1.78 4.00
CA LEU A 23 0.07 2.59 3.32
C LEU A 23 -1.16 2.91 4.22
N GLY A 24 -1.23 2.39 5.44
CA GLY A 24 -2.38 2.57 6.33
C GLY A 24 -3.64 1.83 5.84
N LEU A 25 -3.44 0.74 5.11
CA LEU A 25 -4.47 -0.13 4.54
C LEU A 25 -4.29 -1.60 4.95
N PRO A 26 -4.08 -1.92 6.25
CA PRO A 26 -3.85 -3.29 6.69
C PRO A 26 -5.00 -4.24 6.35
N GLU A 27 -6.23 -3.73 6.24
CA GLU A 27 -7.40 -4.49 5.81
C GLU A 27 -7.29 -5.01 4.36
N MET A 28 -6.41 -4.44 3.56
CA MET A 28 -6.15 -4.88 2.19
C MET A 28 -5.10 -6.00 2.13
N ALA A 29 -4.54 -6.41 3.27
CA ALA A 29 -3.57 -7.48 3.40
C ALA A 29 -4.25 -8.73 3.96
N ILE A 30 -4.56 -9.68 3.07
CA ILE A 30 -5.39 -10.85 3.38
C ILE A 30 -4.55 -12.12 3.37
N ASP A 31 -4.72 -12.95 4.38
CA ASP A 31 -4.05 -14.26 4.46
C ASP A 31 -4.50 -15.19 3.32
N ILE A 32 -3.57 -15.94 2.73
CA ILE A 32 -3.84 -16.90 1.65
C ILE A 32 -4.95 -17.91 1.99
N ARG A 33 -5.19 -18.23 3.27
CA ARG A 33 -6.28 -19.12 3.69
C ARG A 33 -7.65 -18.63 3.22
N HIS A 34 -7.89 -17.32 3.17
CA HIS A 34 -9.15 -16.76 2.67
C HIS A 34 -9.38 -16.99 1.18
N LEU A 35 -8.30 -17.14 0.41
CA LEU A 35 -8.39 -17.57 -0.98
C LEU A 35 -8.77 -19.05 -1.05
N LEU A 36 -8.21 -19.88 -0.17
CA LEU A 36 -8.38 -21.33 -0.17
C LEU A 36 -9.74 -21.79 0.36
N ASP A 37 -10.32 -21.05 1.32
CA ASP A 37 -11.64 -21.35 1.91
C ASP A 37 -12.80 -20.65 1.19
N GLY A 38 -12.51 -19.81 0.19
CA GLY A 38 -13.49 -19.08 -0.61
C GLY A 38 -14.03 -17.80 0.02
N SER A 39 -13.65 -17.47 1.26
CA SER A 39 -14.13 -16.26 1.96
C SER A 39 -13.63 -14.95 1.34
N LEU A 40 -12.59 -14.99 0.49
CA LEU A 40 -12.09 -13.82 -0.26
C LEU A 40 -13.17 -13.15 -1.13
N GLN A 41 -14.17 -13.90 -1.62
CA GLN A 41 -15.22 -13.36 -2.49
C GLN A 41 -16.03 -12.26 -1.81
N ALA A 42 -16.38 -12.44 -0.54
CA ALA A 42 -17.11 -11.45 0.23
C ALA A 42 -16.27 -10.16 0.40
N MET A 43 -14.98 -10.31 0.69
CA MET A 43 -14.08 -9.17 0.85
C MET A 43 -13.91 -8.38 -0.45
N VAL A 44 -13.82 -9.06 -1.60
CA VAL A 44 -13.79 -8.41 -2.91
C VAL A 44 -15.08 -7.62 -3.14
N ALA A 45 -16.24 -8.20 -2.86
CA ALA A 45 -17.52 -7.53 -3.03
C ALA A 45 -17.64 -6.28 -2.14
N ASP A 46 -17.25 -6.38 -0.87
CA ASP A 46 -17.23 -5.24 0.07
C ASP A 46 -16.28 -4.14 -0.40
N THR A 47 -15.08 -4.52 -0.86
CA THR A 47 -14.08 -3.61 -1.40
C THR A 47 -14.61 -2.87 -2.63
N LEU A 48 -15.29 -3.60 -3.54
CA LEU A 48 -15.92 -3.02 -4.73
C LEU A 48 -17.00 -2.00 -4.35
N GLY A 49 -17.82 -2.31 -3.34
CA GLY A 49 -18.85 -1.41 -2.82
C GLY A 49 -18.28 -0.11 -2.19
N GLN A 50 -17.03 -0.14 -1.74
CA GLN A 50 -16.35 0.99 -1.09
C GLN A 50 -15.27 1.66 -1.96
N LEU A 51 -15.17 1.29 -3.25
CA LEU A 51 -14.10 1.73 -4.14
C LEU A 51 -13.85 3.25 -4.13
N PRO A 52 -14.86 4.14 -4.17
CA PRO A 52 -14.62 5.57 -4.16
C PRO A 52 -13.86 6.05 -2.90
N ALA A 53 -14.25 5.56 -1.72
CA ALA A 53 -13.61 5.90 -0.46
C ALA A 53 -12.20 5.30 -0.37
N LEU A 54 -12.03 4.05 -0.81
CA LEU A 54 -10.74 3.38 -0.85
C LEU A 54 -9.77 4.10 -1.80
N ASN A 55 -10.23 4.50 -2.99
CA ASN A 55 -9.44 5.27 -3.95
C ASN A 55 -8.93 6.58 -3.35
N ALA A 56 -9.77 7.32 -2.64
CA ALA A 56 -9.38 8.57 -1.99
C ALA A 56 -8.27 8.32 -0.94
N ARG A 57 -8.48 7.36 -0.04
CA ARG A 57 -7.52 6.97 1.01
C ARG A 57 -6.18 6.50 0.41
N LEU A 58 -6.23 5.65 -0.61
CA LEU A 58 -5.04 5.11 -1.25
C LEU A 58 -4.24 6.19 -1.99
N ASN A 59 -4.90 7.08 -2.73
CA ASN A 59 -4.24 8.19 -3.42
C ASN A 59 -3.50 9.09 -2.44
N GLU A 60 -4.11 9.39 -1.30
CA GLU A 60 -3.49 10.18 -0.24
C GLU A 60 -2.27 9.44 0.35
N ALA A 61 -2.41 8.15 0.67
CA ALA A 61 -1.33 7.33 1.19
C ALA A 61 -0.13 7.24 0.23
N VAL A 62 -0.38 6.99 -1.06
CA VAL A 62 0.66 6.93 -2.10
C VAL A 62 1.33 8.29 -2.28
N SER A 63 0.58 9.39 -2.22
CA SER A 63 1.13 10.75 -2.30
C SER A 63 2.06 11.06 -1.13
N ARG A 64 1.66 10.69 0.11
CA ARG A 64 2.51 10.83 1.30
C ARG A 64 3.79 9.99 1.19
N GLU A 65 3.66 8.73 0.78
CA GLU A 65 4.81 7.83 0.62
C GLU A 65 5.82 8.37 -0.40
N ARG A 66 5.33 8.89 -1.54
CA ARG A 66 6.18 9.53 -2.55
C ARG A 66 6.90 10.76 -1.99
N TYR A 67 6.19 11.60 -1.24
CA TYR A 67 6.78 12.79 -0.62
C TYR A 67 7.92 12.39 0.33
N THR A 68 7.68 11.43 1.23
CA THR A 68 8.71 10.88 2.13
C THR A 68 9.90 10.31 1.33
N GLY A 69 9.63 9.54 0.28
CA GLY A 69 10.64 9.02 -0.64
C GLY A 69 11.52 10.12 -1.24
N MET A 70 10.92 11.20 -1.72
CA MET A 70 11.64 12.34 -2.28
C MET A 70 12.47 13.08 -1.24
N GLN A 71 11.96 13.26 -0.01
CA GLN A 71 12.73 13.88 1.07
C GLN A 71 13.96 13.04 1.45
N MET A 72 13.84 11.71 1.47
CA MET A 72 14.97 10.82 1.70
C MET A 72 16.04 11.00 0.61
N VAL A 73 15.64 11.00 -0.67
CA VAL A 73 16.58 11.24 -1.79
C VAL A 73 17.26 12.60 -1.66
N GLN A 74 16.49 13.65 -1.36
CA GLN A 74 17.03 15.00 -1.17
C GLN A 74 18.10 15.03 -0.07
N SER A 75 17.82 14.42 1.09
CA SER A 75 18.77 14.40 2.21
C SER A 75 20.09 13.70 1.87
N VAL A 76 20.05 12.65 1.04
CA VAL A 76 21.25 11.95 0.57
C VAL A 76 22.05 12.83 -0.39
N LEU A 77 21.38 13.53 -1.32
CA LEU A 77 22.04 14.41 -2.26
C LEU A 77 22.73 15.60 -1.58
N GLU A 78 22.06 16.23 -0.61
CA GLU A 78 22.63 17.32 0.20
C GLU A 78 23.90 16.86 0.91
N ARG A 79 23.85 15.69 1.56
CA ARG A 79 25.00 15.13 2.27
C ARG A 79 26.17 14.78 1.35
N ILE A 80 25.91 14.38 0.11
CA ILE A 80 26.98 14.17 -0.90
C ILE A 80 27.56 15.51 -1.36
N GLY A 81 26.73 16.54 -1.48
CA GLY A 81 27.14 17.89 -1.87
C GLY A 81 28.04 18.57 -0.83
N GLU A 82 27.78 18.38 0.46
CA GLU A 82 28.57 18.92 1.58
C GLU A 82 29.99 18.34 1.70
N VAL A 83 30.26 17.19 1.07
CA VAL A 83 31.57 16.50 1.12
C VAL A 83 32.50 16.96 -0.02
N LYS A 84 32.03 17.82 -0.94
CA LYS A 84 32.84 18.46 -1.99
C LYS A 84 33.37 19.81 -1.56
#